data_AF-A0A2M6GHT3-F1
#
_entry.id   AF-A0A2M6GHT3-F1
#
_cell.length_a   1.000
_cell.length_b   1.000
_cell.length_c   1.000
_cell.angle_alpha   90.00
_cell.angle_beta   90.00
_cell.angle_gamma   90.00
#
_symmetry.space_group_name_H-M   'P 1'
#
loop_
_entity.id
_entity.type
_entity.pdbx_description
1 polymer ?
#
loop_
_entity_poly.entity_id
_entity_poly.type
_entity_poly.pdbx_seq_one_letter_code
_entity_poly.pdbx_strand_id
1 'polypeptide(L)'
;MTAMLMELHVAEAQVDRMAVVTDTAAIYYKRAQQEIFKKHKVTEKQFYKSYDYYLHNVSELDKIYARVVDSLSLKEVESSQGSTNPPPKTLITPNRKD
;
A
#
# COMPACT_ATOMS: atom_id res chain seq x y z
N MET A 1 3.98 -8.39 6.68
CA MET A 1 2.69 -7.82 6.28
C MET A 1 2.86 -6.44 5.65
N THR A 2 3.41 -5.44 6.35
CA THR A 2 3.61 -4.05 5.87
C THR A 2 4.12 -3.93 4.44
N ALA A 3 5.27 -4.54 4.11
CA ALA A 3 5.86 -4.44 2.76
C ALA A 3 4.95 -5.05 1.67
N MET A 4 4.23 -6.13 1.97
CA MET A 4 3.29 -6.74 1.02
C MET A 4 2.07 -5.85 0.78
N LEU A 5 1.46 -5.29 1.84
CA LEU A 5 0.32 -4.36 1.70
C LEU A 5 0.70 -3.11 0.91
N MET A 6 1.89 -2.57 1.19
CA MET A 6 2.44 -1.46 0.41
C MET A 6 2.56 -1.82 -1.08
N GLU A 7 3.18 -2.97 -1.41
CA GLU A 7 3.34 -3.41 -2.80
C GLU A 7 2.01 -3.70 -3.49
N LEU A 8 1.02 -4.26 -2.78
CA LEU A 8 -0.32 -4.51 -3.31
C LEU A 8 -1.05 -3.21 -3.66
N HIS A 9 -1.03 -2.20 -2.78
CA HIS A 9 -1.64 -0.90 -3.08
C HIS A 9 -0.92 -0.15 -4.22
N VAL A 10 0.40 -0.28 -4.32
CA VAL A 10 1.14 0.24 -5.47
C VAL A 10 0.73 -0.46 -6.76
N ALA A 11 0.55 -1.79 -6.74
CA ALA A 11 0.10 -2.55 -7.89
C ALA A 11 -1.34 -2.19 -8.30
N GLU A 12 -2.24 -2.04 -7.34
CA GLU A 12 -3.61 -1.54 -7.55
C GLU A 12 -3.60 -0.18 -8.24
N ALA A 13 -2.89 0.80 -7.67
CA ALA A 13 -2.77 2.13 -8.26
C ALA A 13 -2.09 2.12 -9.64
N GLN A 14 -1.17 1.20 -9.91
CA GLN A 14 -0.56 1.03 -11.24
C GLN A 14 -1.58 0.54 -12.27
N VAL A 15 -2.39 -0.47 -11.90
CA VAL A 15 -3.43 -1.03 -12.76
C VAL A 15 -4.53 0.00 -13.02
N ASP A 16 -4.96 0.74 -11.99
CA ASP A 16 -5.96 1.81 -12.12
C ASP A 16 -5.50 2.88 -13.11
N ARG A 17 -4.21 3.26 -13.08
CA ARG A 17 -3.62 4.22 -14.03
C ARG A 17 -3.55 3.72 -15.47
N MET A 18 -3.72 2.41 -15.73
CA MET A 18 -3.76 1.88 -17.10
C MET A 18 -5.06 2.23 -17.83
N ALA A 19 -6.09 2.69 -17.12
CA ALA A 19 -7.40 3.06 -17.67
C ALA A 19 -8.02 1.97 -18.58
N VAL A 20 -7.80 0.69 -18.24
CA VAL A 20 -8.37 -0.47 -18.92
C VAL A 20 -9.74 -0.85 -18.33
N VAL A 21 -10.53 -1.62 -19.09
CA VAL A 21 -11.82 -2.12 -18.62
C VAL A 21 -11.67 -3.01 -17.38
N THR A 22 -12.67 -3.03 -16.50
CA THR A 22 -12.63 -3.66 -15.18
C THR A 22 -12.18 -5.12 -15.20
N ASP A 23 -12.71 -5.94 -16.10
CA ASP A 23 -12.32 -7.35 -16.21
C ASP A 23 -10.84 -7.52 -16.58
N THR A 24 -10.35 -6.63 -17.44
CA THR A 24 -8.95 -6.61 -17.84
C THR A 24 -8.06 -6.13 -16.68
N ALA A 25 -8.48 -5.08 -15.97
CA ALA A 25 -7.79 -4.59 -14.77
C ALA A 25 -7.64 -5.71 -13.72
N ALA A 26 -8.70 -6.48 -13.47
CA ALA A 26 -8.68 -7.58 -12.52
C ALA A 26 -7.63 -8.66 -12.87
N ILE A 27 -7.46 -8.96 -14.17
CA ILE A 27 -6.42 -9.91 -14.64
C ILE A 27 -5.02 -9.35 -14.38
N TYR A 28 -4.77 -8.07 -14.69
CA TYR A 28 -3.48 -7.44 -14.44
C TYR A 28 -3.14 -7.40 -12.96
N TYR A 29 -4.11 -6.99 -12.12
CA TYR A 29 -3.93 -6.95 -10.68
C TYR A 29 -3.66 -8.35 -10.11
N LYS A 30 -4.43 -9.36 -10.52
CA LYS A 30 -4.21 -10.75 -10.06
C LYS A 30 -2.80 -11.26 -10.39
N ARG A 31 -2.29 -10.95 -11.59
CA ARG A 31 -0.90 -11.29 -11.96
C ARG A 31 0.11 -10.57 -11.08
N ALA A 32 -0.05 -9.27 -10.86
CA ALA A 32 0.84 -8.49 -9.99
C ALA A 32 0.83 -9.02 -8.54
N GLN A 33 -0.36 -9.31 -8.00
CA GLN A 33 -0.53 -9.91 -6.68
C GLN A 33 0.20 -11.26 -6.55
N GLN A 34 0.11 -12.13 -7.56
CA GLN A 34 0.82 -13.42 -7.56
C GLN A 34 2.34 -13.24 -7.54
N GLU A 35 2.89 -12.30 -8.30
CA GLU A 35 4.31 -12.01 -8.30
C GLU A 35 4.79 -11.42 -6.96
N ILE A 36 3.98 -10.56 -6.32
CA ILE A 36 4.27 -10.05 -4.97
C ILE A 36 4.31 -11.21 -3.96
N PHE A 37 3.32 -12.08 -3.97
CA PHE A 37 3.28 -13.25 -3.08
C PHE A 37 4.50 -14.17 -3.27
N LYS A 38 4.88 -14.42 -4.53
CA LYS A 38 6.08 -15.19 -4.86
C LYS A 38 7.35 -14.51 -4.36
N LYS A 39 7.51 -13.20 -4.57
CA LYS A 39 8.65 -12.40 -4.10
C LYS A 39 8.81 -12.48 -2.57
N HIS A 40 7.70 -12.44 -1.84
CA HIS A 40 7.68 -12.52 -0.38
C HIS A 40 7.66 -13.95 0.17
N LYS A 41 7.64 -14.97 -0.69
CA LYS A 41 7.55 -16.41 -0.32
C LYS A 41 6.34 -16.71 0.57
N VAL A 42 5.22 -16.06 0.29
CA VAL A 42 3.97 -16.19 1.04
C VAL A 42 2.90 -16.74 0.10
N THR A 43 2.12 -17.71 0.57
CA THR A 43 0.93 -18.16 -0.17
C THR A 43 -0.24 -17.22 0.05
N GLU A 44 -1.14 -17.13 -0.92
CA GLU A 44 -2.38 -16.34 -0.82
C GLU A 44 -3.18 -16.67 0.45
N LYS A 45 -3.29 -17.97 0.79
CA LYS A 45 -3.95 -18.43 2.03
C LYS A 45 -3.26 -17.91 3.29
N GLN A 46 -1.93 -17.93 3.35
CA GLN A 46 -1.18 -17.40 4.50
C GLN A 46 -1.38 -15.89 4.64
N PHE A 47 -1.34 -15.17 3.52
CA PHE A 47 -1.59 -13.72 3.51
C PHE A 47 -2.99 -13.40 4.06
N TYR A 48 -4.04 -13.98 3.49
CA TYR A 48 -5.41 -13.69 3.93
C TYR A 48 -5.68 -14.16 5.36
N LYS A 49 -5.08 -15.26 5.80
CA LYS A 49 -5.17 -15.67 7.21
C LYS A 49 -4.59 -14.59 8.15
N SER A 50 -3.43 -14.03 7.81
CA SER A 50 -2.87 -12.93 8.60
C SER A 50 -3.68 -11.65 8.47
N TYR A 51 -4.21 -11.35 7.27
CA TYR A 51 -5.04 -10.17 7.06
C TYR A 51 -6.33 -10.23 7.87
N ASP A 52 -7.02 -11.37 7.85
CA ASP A 52 -8.23 -11.63 8.65
C ASP A 52 -7.97 -11.45 10.16
N TYR A 53 -6.83 -11.94 10.67
CA TYR A 53 -6.44 -11.67 12.05
C TYR A 53 -6.37 -10.16 12.35
N TYR A 54 -5.76 -9.36 11.48
CA TYR A 54 -5.65 -7.92 11.69
C TYR A 54 -6.97 -7.16 11.51
N LEU A 55 -7.91 -7.67 10.71
CA LEU A 55 -9.28 -7.11 10.64
C LEU A 55 -10.01 -7.22 11.98
N HIS A 56 -9.74 -8.26 12.76
CA HIS A 56 -10.27 -8.42 14.12
C HIS A 56 -9.44 -7.67 15.19
N ASN A 57 -8.24 -7.20 14.83
CA ASN A 57 -7.31 -6.50 15.72
C ASN A 57 -6.95 -5.12 15.13
N VAL A 58 -7.95 -4.25 15.00
CA VAL A 58 -7.86 -2.98 14.27
C VAL A 58 -6.72 -2.08 14.76
N SER A 59 -6.42 -2.06 16.07
CA SER A 59 -5.32 -1.27 16.63
C SER A 59 -3.93 -1.75 16.19
N GLU A 60 -3.77 -3.02 15.82
CA GLU A 60 -2.56 -3.55 15.23
C GLU A 60 -2.51 -3.28 13.73
N LEU A 61 -3.66 -3.37 13.05
CA LEU A 61 -3.78 -3.02 11.63
C LEU A 61 -3.43 -1.56 11.39
N ASP A 62 -3.87 -0.65 12.27
CA ASP A 62 -3.55 0.78 12.21
C ASP A 62 -2.04 1.03 12.27
N LYS A 63 -1.31 0.34 13.16
CA LYS A 63 0.16 0.42 13.23
C LYS A 63 0.82 -0.09 11.96
N ILE A 64 0.25 -1.11 11.32
CA ILE A 64 0.75 -1.62 10.04
C ILE A 64 0.55 -0.55 8.96
N TYR A 65 -0.62 0.07 8.89
CA TYR A 65 -0.92 1.12 7.92
C TYR A 65 -0.09 2.39 8.12
N ALA A 66 0.16 2.80 9.37
CA ALA A 66 1.09 3.90 9.66
C ALA A 66 2.47 3.65 9.02
N ARG A 67 3.02 2.44 9.19
CA ARG A 67 4.30 2.06 8.56
C ARG A 67 4.21 1.97 7.03
N VAL A 68 3.06 1.59 6.47
CA VAL A 68 2.85 1.59 5.01
C VAL A 68 2.94 3.02 4.48
N VAL A 69 2.24 3.96 5.11
CA VAL A 69 2.26 5.39 4.73
C VAL A 69 3.66 5.96 4.84
N ASP A 70 4.38 5.69 5.93
CA ASP A 70 5.77 6.12 6.11
C ASP A 70 6.68 5.57 5.01
N SER A 71 6.54 4.28 4.68
CA SER A 71 7.35 3.62 3.64
C SER A 71 7.06 4.17 2.25
N LEU A 72 5.80 4.46 1.93
CA LEU A 72 5.41 5.10 0.66
C LEU A 72 5.97 6.51 0.56
N SER A 73 5.89 7.29 1.63
CA SER A 73 6.43 8.65 1.69
C SER A 73 7.94 8.67 1.46
N LEU A 74 8.67 7.73 2.08
CA LEU A 74 10.11 7.59 1.86
C LEU A 74 10.43 7.23 0.41
N LYS A 75 9.69 6.27 -0.17
CA LYS A 75 9.85 5.86 -1.57
C LYS A 75 9.54 6.99 -2.55
N GLU A 76 8.54 7.80 -2.26
CA GLU A 76 8.21 9.00 -3.06
C GLU A 76 9.35 10.01 -3.01
N VAL A 77 9.92 10.26 -1.83
CA VAL A 77 11.10 11.13 -1.67
C VAL A 77 12.27 10.56 -2.46
N GLU A 78 12.57 9.26 -2.37
CA GLU A 78 13.63 8.62 -3.17
C GLU A 78 13.38 8.77 -4.69
N SER A 79 12.14 8.59 -5.15
CA SER A 79 11.79 8.78 -6.56
C SER A 79 11.85 10.25 -6.99
N SER A 80 11.58 11.18 -6.08
CA SER A 80 11.56 12.62 -6.33
C SER A 80 12.94 13.25 -6.14
N GLN A 81 13.88 12.63 -5.43
CA GLN A 81 15.26 13.12 -5.26
C GLN A 81 16.10 13.01 -6.56
N GLY A 82 15.51 12.49 -7.65
CA GLY A 82 15.95 12.77 -9.03
C GLY A 82 15.62 14.18 -9.54
N SER A 83 14.82 14.96 -8.81
CA SER A 83 14.54 16.39 -9.03
C SER A 83 14.25 17.11 -7.70
N THR A 84 15.23 17.86 -7.20
CA THR A 84 15.18 18.62 -5.92
C THR A 84 13.86 19.35 -5.66
N ASN A 85 13.14 19.00 -4.58
CA ASN A 85 12.30 19.93 -3.81
C ASN A 85 12.04 19.38 -2.38
N PRO A 86 12.13 20.22 -1.33
CA PRO A 86 11.94 19.79 0.05
C PRO A 86 10.45 19.49 0.36
N PRO A 87 10.17 18.58 1.31
CA PRO A 87 8.81 18.10 1.57
C PRO A 87 7.90 19.20 2.13
N PRO A 88 6.63 19.29 1.68
CA PRO A 88 5.65 20.17 2.30
C PRO A 88 5.33 19.65 3.71
N LYS A 89 5.46 20.53 4.70
CA LYS A 89 4.97 20.26 6.07
C LYS A 89 3.45 20.13 6.03
N THR A 90 2.94 18.93 6.23
CA THR A 90 1.50 18.73 6.44
C THR A 90 1.12 19.33 7.79
N LEU A 91 0.52 20.53 7.74
CA LEU A 91 -0.19 21.14 8.86
C LEU A 91 -1.42 20.28 9.16
N ILE A 92 -1.32 19.38 10.13
CA ILE A 92 -2.50 18.82 10.78
C ILE A 92 -2.97 19.85 11.80
N THR A 93 -3.87 20.74 11.40
CA THR A 93 -4.65 21.54 12.35
C THR A 93 -5.62 20.61 13.09
N PRO A 94 -5.59 20.53 14.43
CA PRO A 94 -6.61 19.80 15.16
C PRO A 94 -7.91 20.61 15.11
N ASN A 95 -8.92 20.06 14.45
CA ASN A 95 -10.27 20.63 14.44
C ASN A 95 -10.90 20.39 15.81
N ARG A 96 -10.71 21.32 16.76
CA ARG A 96 -11.59 21.48 17.92
C ARG A 96 -12.84 22.19 17.40
N LYS A 97 -13.97 21.51 17.43
CA LYS A 97 -15.27 22.17 17.41
C LYS A 97 -15.90 22.00 18.78
N ASP A 98 -16.03 23.15 19.44
CA ASP A 98 -16.95 23.43 20.53
C ASP A 98 -18.40 23.41 20.02
#